data_AF-A0A375A9E1-F1
#
_entry.id   AF-A0A375A9E1-F1
#
_cell.length_a   1.000
_cell.length_b   1.000
_cell.length_c   1.000
_cell.angle_alpha   90.00
_cell.angle_beta   90.00
_cell.angle_gamma   90.00
#
_symmetry.space_group_name_H-M   'P 1'
#
loop_
_entity.id
_entity.type
_entity.pdbx_description
1 polymer ?
#
loop_
_entity_poly.entity_id
_entity_poly.type
_entity_poly.pdbx_seq_one_letter_code
_entity_poly.pdbx_strand_id
1 'polypeptide(L)'
;MPDIESTLALLQSTGARMTCYGGRNKEYSFDKFLKPFENYFDKEMPYIDINAFRPGMYEIVKEKFNLNFDEVVFIDDINRVAEVCKALGAGFIGIPASMPHNFQREEMVNTGVKYMVNRFTDITEDLIYEVDERLVSAALWK
;
A
#
# COMPACT_ATOMS: atom_id res chain seq x y z
N MET A 1 -15.13 -4.37 -6.75
CA MET A 1 -14.17 -4.18 -7.86
C MET A 1 -14.15 -5.47 -8.66
N PRO A 2 -14.47 -5.46 -9.96
CA PRO A 2 -14.24 -6.63 -10.80
C PRO A 2 -12.73 -6.93 -10.86
N ASP A 3 -12.37 -8.22 -10.79
CA ASP A 3 -11.03 -8.73 -11.09
C ASP A 3 -9.87 -8.29 -10.17
N ILE A 4 -10.10 -8.15 -8.86
CA ILE A 4 -8.98 -7.87 -7.92
C ILE A 4 -8.03 -9.06 -7.76
N GLU A 5 -8.50 -10.26 -8.04
CA GLU A 5 -7.75 -11.49 -7.83
C GLU A 5 -6.52 -11.58 -8.73
N SER A 6 -6.61 -11.16 -10.00
CA SER A 6 -5.46 -11.13 -10.91
C SER A 6 -4.34 -10.24 -10.39
N THR A 7 -4.66 -9.07 -9.84
CA THR A 7 -3.68 -8.18 -9.21
C THR A 7 -3.11 -8.77 -7.92
N LEU A 8 -3.94 -9.40 -7.08
CA LEU A 8 -3.44 -10.07 -5.87
C LEU A 8 -2.50 -11.23 -6.21
N ALA A 9 -2.82 -12.02 -7.25
CA ALA A 9 -1.97 -13.09 -7.74
C ALA A 9 -0.65 -12.57 -8.31
N LEU A 10 -0.67 -11.46 -9.04
CA LEU A 10 0.53 -10.77 -9.52
C LEU A 10 1.40 -10.27 -8.37
N LEU A 11 0.81 -9.63 -7.36
CA LEU A 11 1.56 -9.18 -6.19
C LEU A 11 2.16 -10.37 -5.44
N GLN A 12 1.41 -11.46 -5.28
CA GLN A 12 1.90 -12.67 -4.65
C GLN A 12 3.04 -13.33 -5.44
N SER A 13 3.02 -13.31 -6.77
CA SER A 13 4.06 -13.93 -7.61
C SER A 13 5.42 -13.25 -7.50
N THR A 14 5.47 -12.01 -7.00
CA THR A 14 6.74 -11.32 -6.67
C THR A 14 7.48 -11.96 -5.51
N GLY A 15 6.79 -12.79 -4.70
CA GLY A 15 7.32 -13.37 -3.47
C GLY A 15 7.21 -12.45 -2.25
N ALA A 16 6.67 -11.23 -2.41
CA ALA A 16 6.44 -10.32 -1.30
C ALA A 16 5.35 -10.84 -0.33
N ARG A 17 5.54 -10.55 0.97
CA ARG A 17 4.49 -10.75 1.97
C ARG A 17 3.45 -9.63 1.82
N MET A 18 2.17 -9.99 1.76
CA MET A 18 1.09 -9.02 1.60
C MET A 18 0.26 -8.94 2.88
N THR A 19 -0.01 -7.74 3.37
CA THR A 19 -0.98 -7.50 4.44
C THR A 19 -1.93 -6.39 4.04
N CYS A 20 -3.16 -6.43 4.53
CA CYS A 20 -4.08 -5.31 4.43
C CYS A 20 -4.04 -4.49 5.72
N TYR A 21 -4.27 -3.19 5.64
CA TYR A 21 -4.42 -2.35 6.83
C TYR A 21 -5.60 -1.40 6.67
N GLY A 22 -6.17 -0.96 7.78
CA GLY A 22 -7.31 -0.05 7.75
C GLY A 22 -7.72 0.45 9.12
N GLY A 23 -8.51 1.52 9.14
CA GLY A 23 -8.93 2.20 10.38
C GLY A 23 -10.17 1.61 11.06
N ARG A 24 -10.55 0.37 10.76
CA ARG A 24 -11.66 -0.37 11.38
C ARG A 24 -11.18 -1.77 11.76
N ASN A 25 -11.95 -2.47 12.59
CA ASN A 25 -11.57 -3.81 13.01
C ASN A 25 -11.55 -4.81 11.84
N LYS A 26 -10.88 -5.94 12.08
CA LYS A 26 -10.70 -7.00 11.08
C LYS A 26 -12.03 -7.56 10.58
N GLU A 27 -13.02 -7.70 11.47
CA GLU A 27 -14.33 -8.25 11.13
C GLU A 27 -15.06 -7.36 10.12
N TYR A 28 -15.01 -6.04 10.31
CA TYR A 28 -15.68 -5.09 9.44
C TYR A 28 -14.97 -4.91 8.10
N SER A 29 -13.64 -4.92 8.09
CA SER A 29 -12.83 -4.68 6.89
C SER A 29 -12.47 -5.98 6.17
N PHE A 30 -11.69 -6.84 6.81
CA PHE A 30 -11.09 -8.00 6.16
C PHE A 30 -12.09 -9.15 6.00
N ASP A 31 -12.72 -9.61 7.09
CA ASP A 31 -13.57 -10.80 7.02
C ASP A 31 -14.82 -10.57 6.19
N LYS A 32 -15.32 -9.34 6.16
CA LYS A 32 -16.48 -8.96 5.36
C LYS A 32 -16.18 -8.83 3.86
N PHE A 33 -15.03 -8.26 3.48
CA PHE A 33 -14.77 -7.86 2.10
C PHE A 33 -13.64 -8.63 1.41
N LEU A 34 -12.65 -9.13 2.18
CA LEU A 34 -11.44 -9.76 1.66
C LEU A 34 -11.32 -11.25 2.00
N LYS A 35 -12.23 -11.81 2.80
CA LYS A 35 -12.23 -13.24 3.16
C LYS A 35 -12.08 -14.21 1.97
N PRO A 36 -12.74 -14.01 0.80
CA PRO A 36 -12.54 -14.89 -0.35
C PRO A 36 -11.09 -14.92 -0.89
N PHE A 37 -10.29 -13.89 -0.57
CA PHE A 37 -8.93 -13.70 -1.04
C PHE A 37 -7.88 -13.90 0.06
N GLU A 38 -8.27 -14.48 1.21
CA GLU A 38 -7.38 -14.57 2.37
C GLU A 38 -6.06 -15.28 2.11
N ASN A 39 -6.04 -16.21 1.15
CA ASN A 39 -4.86 -16.98 0.76
C ASN A 39 -3.76 -16.14 0.07
N TYR A 40 -4.07 -14.91 -0.36
CA TYR A 40 -3.09 -13.98 -0.91
C TYR A 40 -2.37 -13.16 0.18
N PHE A 41 -2.92 -13.10 1.39
CA PHE A 41 -2.38 -12.30 2.49
C PHE A 41 -1.52 -13.14 3.43
N ASP A 42 -0.74 -12.44 4.26
CA ASP A 42 0.12 -13.00 5.28
C ASP A 42 -0.67 -13.90 6.23
N LYS A 43 -0.13 -15.09 6.51
CA LYS A 43 -0.83 -16.11 7.29
C LYS A 43 -0.97 -15.75 8.76
N GLU A 44 -0.01 -15.02 9.31
CA GLU A 44 0.02 -14.64 10.73
C GLU A 44 -0.69 -13.29 10.93
N MET A 45 -0.48 -12.35 10.01
CA MET A 45 -0.99 -11.00 10.10
C MET A 45 -1.62 -10.53 8.78
N PRO A 46 -2.78 -11.10 8.37
CA PRO A 46 -3.43 -10.74 7.12
C PRO A 46 -4.05 -9.34 7.13
N TYR A 47 -4.31 -8.79 8.32
CA TYR A 47 -4.90 -7.47 8.51
C TYR A 47 -4.32 -6.75 9.74
N ILE A 48 -4.08 -5.44 9.61
CA ILE A 48 -3.67 -4.55 10.70
C ILE A 48 -4.71 -3.45 10.89
N ASP A 49 -5.32 -3.40 12.08
CA ASP A 49 -6.14 -2.26 12.48
C ASP A 49 -5.24 -1.11 12.96
N ILE A 50 -5.23 -0.01 12.21
CA ILE A 50 -4.42 1.18 12.49
C ILE A 50 -5.19 2.28 13.23
N ASN A 51 -6.42 2.02 13.69
CA ASN A 51 -7.30 3.06 14.22
C ASN A 51 -6.69 3.84 15.40
N ALA A 52 -5.88 3.19 16.23
CA ALA A 52 -5.27 3.81 17.41
C ALA A 52 -3.96 4.57 17.13
N PHE A 53 -3.36 4.41 15.94
CA PHE A 53 -2.02 4.93 15.63
C PHE A 53 -1.93 5.44 14.17
N ARG A 54 -2.97 6.15 13.71
CA ARG A 54 -3.00 6.65 12.34
C ARG A 54 -1.89 7.69 12.08
N PRO A 55 -1.21 7.65 10.92
CA PRO A 55 -1.57 6.81 9.78
C PRO A 55 -0.93 5.39 9.83
N GLY A 56 0.04 5.14 10.73
CA GLY A 56 0.42 3.78 11.16
C GLY A 56 1.60 3.12 10.44
N MET A 57 2.25 3.83 9.52
CA MET A 57 3.33 3.29 8.68
C MET A 57 4.56 2.89 9.50
N TYR A 58 4.92 3.68 10.52
CA TYR A 58 6.05 3.35 11.38
C TYR A 58 5.78 2.07 12.17
N GLU A 59 4.60 2.00 12.79
CA GLU A 59 4.17 0.89 13.63
C GLU A 59 4.07 -0.40 12.82
N ILE A 60 3.48 -0.33 11.62
CA ILE A 60 3.43 -1.47 10.68
C ILE A 60 4.85 -1.97 10.38
N VAL A 61 5.73 -1.09 9.92
CA VAL A 61 7.06 -1.50 9.44
C VAL A 61 7.95 -1.98 10.59
N LYS A 62 8.06 -1.19 11.66
CA LYS A 62 9.04 -1.42 12.73
C LYS A 62 8.51 -2.27 13.87
N GLU A 63 7.26 -2.10 14.28
CA GLU A 63 6.72 -2.81 15.45
C GLU A 63 6.01 -4.10 15.09
N LYS A 64 5.35 -4.18 13.93
CA LYS A 64 4.62 -5.38 13.51
C LYS A 64 5.49 -6.35 12.72
N PHE A 65 6.25 -5.86 11.75
CA PHE A 65 7.07 -6.72 10.89
C PHE A 65 8.57 -6.64 11.17
N ASN A 66 9.05 -5.62 11.88
CA ASN A 66 10.47 -5.39 12.16
C ASN A 66 11.33 -5.38 10.88
N LEU A 67 10.88 -4.64 9.86
CA LEU A 67 11.54 -4.48 8.57
C LEU A 67 12.23 -3.12 8.46
N ASN A 68 13.03 -2.91 7.42
CA ASN A 68 13.50 -1.61 6.99
C ASN A 68 12.44 -0.91 6.13
N PHE A 69 12.47 0.42 6.11
CA PHE A 69 11.46 1.18 5.37
C PHE A 69 11.57 0.97 3.86
N ASP A 70 12.78 0.79 3.35
CA ASP A 70 13.08 0.49 1.94
C ASP A 70 12.71 -0.94 1.51
N GLU A 71 12.28 -1.80 2.45
CA GLU A 71 11.79 -3.16 2.18
C GLU A 71 10.24 -3.22 2.04
N VAL A 72 9.55 -2.08 2.16
CA VAL A 72 8.08 -2.04 2.25
C VAL A 72 7.49 -1.05 1.26
N VAL A 73 6.49 -1.50 0.50
CA VAL A 73 5.68 -0.67 -0.40
C VAL A 73 4.26 -0.56 0.14
N PHE A 74 3.79 0.67 0.35
CA PHE A 74 2.40 0.96 0.69
C PHE A 74 1.58 1.25 -0.59
N ILE A 75 0.38 0.68 -0.67
CA ILE A 75 -0.58 0.94 -1.75
C ILE A 75 -1.81 1.56 -1.09
N ASP A 76 -2.03 2.86 -1.29
CA ASP A 76 -3.06 3.61 -0.57
C ASP A 76 -3.69 4.71 -1.44
N ASP A 77 -4.87 5.16 -1.06
CA ASP A 77 -5.62 6.21 -1.74
C ASP A 77 -5.48 7.59 -1.09
N ILE A 78 -4.80 7.71 0.06
CA ILE A 78 -4.67 8.93 0.88
C ILE A 78 -3.24 9.50 0.81
N ASN A 79 -3.10 10.77 0.43
CA ASN A 79 -1.84 11.52 0.38
C ASN A 79 -1.12 11.58 1.73
N ARG A 80 -1.86 11.66 2.84
CA ARG A 80 -1.24 11.64 4.17
C ARG A 80 -0.40 10.39 4.42
N VAL A 81 -0.74 9.25 3.79
CA VAL A 81 0.10 8.05 3.82
C VAL A 81 1.37 8.28 3.00
N ALA A 82 1.26 8.83 1.80
CA ALA A 82 2.39 9.18 0.94
C ALA A 82 3.40 10.11 1.63
N GLU A 83 2.92 11.14 2.33
CA GLU A 83 3.78 12.07 3.10
C GLU A 83 4.63 11.34 4.14
N VAL A 84 4.01 10.40 4.86
CA VAL A 84 4.70 9.62 5.89
C VAL A 84 5.64 8.60 5.26
N CYS A 85 5.24 7.92 4.19
CA CYS A 85 6.13 7.03 3.44
C CYS A 85 7.37 7.78 2.94
N LYS A 86 7.20 8.99 2.38
CA LYS A 86 8.31 9.86 1.97
C LYS A 86 9.22 10.22 3.13
N ALA A 87 8.66 10.62 4.28
CA ALA A 87 9.44 10.99 5.46
C ALA A 87 10.23 9.80 6.04
N LEU A 88 9.70 8.59 5.93
CA LEU A 88 10.32 7.35 6.43
C LEU A 88 11.24 6.67 5.41
N GLY A 89 11.17 7.05 4.13
CA GLY A 89 11.89 6.38 3.04
C GLY A 89 11.25 5.08 2.56
N ALA A 90 9.96 4.87 2.85
CA ALA A 90 9.21 3.70 2.41
C ALA A 90 8.64 3.86 0.99
N GLY A 91 8.30 2.74 0.37
CA GLY A 91 7.64 2.68 -0.93
C GLY A 91 6.21 3.18 -0.89
N PHE A 92 5.76 3.76 -1.99
CA PHE A 92 4.38 4.20 -2.15
C PHE A 92 3.90 4.11 -3.59
N ILE A 93 2.75 3.48 -3.79
CA ILE A 93 1.97 3.51 -5.04
C ILE A 93 0.61 4.09 -4.71
N GLY A 94 0.30 5.25 -5.29
CA GLY A 94 -0.98 5.92 -5.04
C GLY A 94 -2.11 5.36 -5.90
N ILE A 95 -3.30 5.21 -5.30
CA ILE A 95 -4.56 4.97 -6.02
C ILE A 95 -5.53 6.10 -5.65
N PRO A 96 -5.28 7.35 -6.10
CA PRO A 96 -5.98 8.51 -5.56
C PRO A 96 -7.50 8.39 -5.73
N ALA A 97 -8.24 8.48 -4.63
CA ALA A 97 -9.69 8.33 -4.67
C ALA A 97 -10.35 9.42 -5.54
N SER A 98 -11.22 9.02 -6.47
CA SER A 98 -11.73 9.85 -7.58
C SER A 98 -13.06 10.57 -7.31
N MET A 99 -13.30 11.02 -6.07
CA MET A 99 -14.54 11.76 -5.75
C MET A 99 -14.47 13.22 -6.20
N PRO A 100 -15.59 13.87 -6.61
CA PRO A 100 -15.62 15.24 -7.17
C PRO A 100 -15.00 16.36 -6.32
N HIS A 101 -14.78 16.12 -5.03
CA HIS A 101 -14.18 17.08 -4.09
C HIS A 101 -12.88 16.57 -3.46
N ASN A 102 -12.29 15.52 -4.03
CA ASN A 102 -11.08 14.93 -3.49
C ASN A 102 -9.83 15.45 -4.22
N PHE A 103 -8.97 16.13 -3.46
CA PHE A 103 -7.70 16.66 -3.95
C PHE A 103 -6.54 15.67 -3.81
N GLN A 104 -6.78 14.41 -3.39
CA GLN A 104 -5.71 13.43 -3.13
C GLN A 104 -4.72 13.30 -4.29
N ARG A 105 -5.19 13.35 -5.56
CA ARG A 105 -4.27 13.28 -6.71
C ARG A 105 -3.32 14.47 -6.77
N GLU A 106 -3.85 15.68 -6.65
CA GLU A 106 -3.05 16.91 -6.68
C GLU A 106 -2.11 16.96 -5.48
N GLU A 107 -2.60 16.58 -4.30
CA GLU A 107 -1.80 16.48 -3.08
C GLU A 107 -0.67 15.44 -3.24
N MET A 108 -0.92 14.26 -3.80
CA MET A 108 0.11 13.25 -4.09
C MET A 108 1.16 13.76 -5.09
N VAL A 109 0.76 14.51 -6.12
CA VAL A 109 1.70 15.17 -7.03
C VAL A 109 2.57 16.15 -6.27
N ASN A 110 1.99 17.00 -5.42
CA ASN A 110 2.73 17.98 -4.61
C ASN A 110 3.68 17.32 -3.60
N THR A 111 3.29 16.17 -3.03
CA THR A 111 4.14 15.34 -2.18
C THR A 111 5.32 14.73 -2.97
N GLY A 112 5.21 14.63 -4.30
CA GLY A 112 6.22 14.02 -5.17
C GLY A 112 6.04 12.52 -5.35
N VAL A 113 4.80 12.01 -5.22
CA VAL A 113 4.48 10.63 -5.57
C VAL A 113 4.69 10.46 -7.08
N LYS A 114 5.63 9.58 -7.45
CA LYS A 114 5.93 9.27 -8.85
C LYS A 114 4.97 8.26 -9.45
N TYR A 115 4.61 7.25 -8.66
CA TYR A 115 3.85 6.09 -9.12
C TYR A 115 2.42 6.18 -8.63
N MET A 116 1.49 6.39 -9.56
CA MET A 116 0.06 6.41 -9.29
C MET A 116 -0.69 5.68 -10.38
N VAL A 117 -1.70 4.92 -9.98
CA VAL A 117 -2.63 4.24 -10.87
C VAL A 117 -4.07 4.72 -10.60
N ASN A 118 -5.00 4.47 -11.53
CA ASN A 118 -6.39 4.90 -11.34
C ASN A 118 -7.20 3.87 -10.55
N ARG A 119 -6.83 2.59 -10.64
CA ARG A 119 -7.48 1.47 -9.97
C ARG A 119 -6.42 0.52 -9.46
N PHE A 120 -6.76 -0.23 -8.40
CA PHE A 120 -5.92 -1.32 -7.91
C PHE A 120 -5.57 -2.32 -9.04
N THR A 121 -6.53 -2.60 -9.93
CA THR A 121 -6.35 -3.51 -11.06
C THR A 121 -5.48 -2.97 -12.19
N ASP A 122 -5.00 -1.73 -12.09
CA ASP A 122 -4.08 -1.15 -13.07
C ASP A 122 -2.61 -1.32 -12.64
N ILE A 123 -2.34 -1.96 -11.49
CA ILE A 123 -1.00 -2.31 -11.04
C ILE A 123 -0.44 -3.44 -11.92
N THR A 124 0.73 -3.21 -12.50
CA THR A 124 1.43 -4.16 -13.36
C THR A 124 2.71 -4.67 -12.70
N GLU A 125 3.26 -5.75 -13.25
CA GLU A 125 4.53 -6.33 -12.80
C GLU A 125 5.70 -5.35 -13.01
N ASP A 126 5.76 -4.72 -14.20
CA ASP A 126 6.76 -3.69 -14.51
C ASP A 126 6.75 -2.54 -13.49
N LEU A 127 5.55 -2.10 -13.07
CA LEU A 127 5.41 -1.04 -12.07
C LEU A 127 6.01 -1.45 -10.73
N ILE A 128 5.77 -2.70 -10.29
CA ILE A 128 6.29 -3.20 -9.03
C ILE A 128 7.82 -3.31 -9.07
N TYR A 129 8.38 -3.86 -10.15
CA TYR A 129 9.83 -3.95 -10.30
C TYR A 129 10.49 -2.58 -10.40
N GLU A 130 9.87 -1.61 -11.08
CA GLU A 130 10.41 -0.25 -11.13
C GLU A 130 10.41 0.39 -9.73
N VAL A 131 9.34 0.22 -8.94
CA VAL A 131 9.28 0.72 -7.56
C VAL A 131 10.37 0.08 -6.70
N ASP A 132 10.56 -1.24 -6.80
CA ASP A 132 11.59 -1.99 -6.07
C ASP A 132 13.00 -1.48 -6.40
N GLU A 133 13.36 -1.37 -7.68
CA GLU A 133 14.66 -0.84 -8.12
C GLU A 133 14.91 0.60 -7.60
N ARG A 134 13.86 1.43 -7.59
CA ARG A 134 13.93 2.82 -7.13
C ARG A 134 14.03 2.93 -5.61
N LEU A 135 13.48 1.98 -4.87
CA LEU A 135 13.66 1.90 -3.43
C LEU A 135 15.09 1.51 -3.07
N VAL A 136 15.62 0.44 -3.69
CA VAL A 136 16.99 -0.03 -3.49
C VAL A 136 18.02 1.07 -3.79
N SER A 137 17.78 1.89 -4.80
CA SER A 137 18.65 3.01 -5.17
C SER A 137 18.39 4.32 -4.41
N ALA A 138 17.46 4.32 -3.44
CA ALA A 138 16.99 5.51 -2.72
C ALA A 138 16.61 6.66 -3.66
N ALA A 139 16.03 6.33 -4.82
CA ALA A 139 15.68 7.26 -5.90
C ALA A 139 14.17 7.44 -6.06
N LEU A 140 13.35 6.67 -5.32
CA LEU A 140 11.89 6.73 -5.39
C LEU A 140 11.36 8.16 -5.18
N TRP A 141 11.86 8.85 -4.15
CA TRP A 141 11.39 10.17 -3.74
C TRP A 141 12.25 11.35 -4.24
N LYS A 142 13.27 11.07 -5.07
CA LYS A 142 14.21 12.08 -5.60
C LYS A 142 13.75 12.74 -6.89
#